data_AF-A0A1C7NHM5-F1
#
_entry.id   AF-A0A1C7NHM5-F1
#
_cell.length_a   1.000
_cell.length_b   1.000
_cell.length_c   1.000
_cell.angle_alpha   90.00
_cell.angle_beta   90.00
_cell.angle_gamma   90.00
#
_symmetry.space_group_name_H-M   'P 1'
#
loop_
_entity.id
_entity.type
_entity.pdbx_description
1 polymer ?
#
loop_
_entity_poly.entity_id
_entity_poly.type
_entity_poly.pdbx_seq_one_letter_code
_entity_poly.pdbx_strand_id
1 'polypeptide(L)' 'MKRKPDCSAAGTYPHPDSCRMYYNCKLGERPSEETCPGDSGYSEDLRRCVKMSRIVCDKNR' A
#
# COMPACT_ATOMS: atom_id res chain seq x y z
N MET A 1 -14.29 -12.26 -1.25
CA MET A 1 -14.12 -10.95 -1.92
C MET A 1 -13.50 -9.99 -0.92
N LYS A 2 -12.18 -9.80 -0.91
CA LYS A 2 -11.54 -8.86 0.02
C LYS A 2 -11.83 -7.43 -0.44
N ARG A 3 -12.40 -6.62 0.45
CA ARG A 3 -12.84 -5.26 0.15
C ARG A 3 -11.62 -4.37 -0.05
N LYS A 4 -11.51 -3.75 -1.23
CA LYS A 4 -10.55 -2.67 -1.46
C LYS A 4 -10.89 -1.48 -0.54
N PRO A 5 -9.90 -0.68 -0.09
CA PRO A 5 -10.18 0.50 0.71
C PRO A 5 -11.07 1.49 -0.06
N ASP A 6 -11.98 2.15 0.66
CA ASP A 6 -12.76 3.24 0.09
C ASP A 6 -11.84 4.48 0.04
N CYS A 7 -11.54 4.97 -1.16
CA CYS A 7 -10.64 6.12 -1.36
C CYS A 7 -11.35 7.44 -1.07
N SER A 8 -11.85 7.57 0.14
CA SER A 8 -12.51 8.78 0.63
C SER A 8 -11.51 9.95 0.75
N ALA A 9 -10.21 9.65 0.89
CA ALA A 9 -9.11 10.60 0.86
C ALA A 9 -8.07 10.21 -0.22
N ALA A 10 -7.54 11.21 -0.92
CA ALA A 10 -6.44 10.99 -1.86
C ALA A 10 -5.15 10.66 -1.08
N GLY A 11 -4.47 9.59 -1.48
CA GLY A 11 -3.29 9.11 -0.77
C GLY A 11 -2.84 7.75 -1.26
N THR A 12 -1.78 7.24 -0.66
CA THR A 12 -1.32 5.87 -0.86
C THR A 12 -1.57 5.07 0.41
N TYR A 13 -1.98 3.81 0.26
CA TYR A 13 -2.37 2.94 1.37
C TYR A 13 -1.71 1.57 1.21
N PRO A 14 -1.30 0.91 2.31
CA PRO A 14 -0.69 -0.41 2.24
C PRO A 14 -1.70 -1.47 1.77
N HIS A 15 -1.23 -2.43 0.96
CA HIS A 15 -2.07 -3.53 0.52
C HIS A 15 -2.09 -4.66 1.57
N PRO A 16 -3.28 -5.18 1.95
CA PRO A 16 -3.43 -6.10 3.08
C PRO A 16 -2.83 -7.49 2.85
N ASP A 17 -2.82 -7.99 1.61
CA ASP A 17 -2.19 -9.29 1.30
C ASP A 17 -0.69 -9.19 0.92
N SER A 18 -0.26 -8.03 0.42
CA SER A 18 1.03 -7.85 -0.25
C SER A 18 1.64 -6.51 0.11
N CYS A 19 2.61 -6.54 1.01
CA CYS A 19 3.31 -5.34 1.49
C CYS A 19 4.21 -4.65 0.42
N ARG A 20 4.52 -5.36 -0.68
CA ARG A 20 5.15 -4.80 -1.89
C ARG A 20 4.14 -4.08 -2.79
N MET A 21 2.86 -4.27 -2.54
CA MET A 21 1.78 -3.59 -3.24
C MET A 21 1.21 -2.50 -2.35
N TYR A 22 0.67 -1.48 -2.99
CA TYR A 22 -0.03 -0.40 -2.34
C TYR A 22 -1.20 0.03 -3.21
N TYR A 23 -2.20 0.61 -2.56
CA TYR A 23 -3.31 1.23 -3.24
C TYR A 23 -3.01 2.71 -3.43
N ASN A 24 -3.00 3.17 -4.67
CA ASN A 24 -3.05 4.58 -5.02
C ASN A 24 -4.51 5.02 -5.08
N CYS A 25 -4.90 5.83 -4.12
CA CYS A 25 -6.24 6.39 -4.00
C CYS A 25 -6.27 7.83 -4.51
N LYS A 26 -7.22 8.10 -5.41
CA LYS A 26 -7.62 9.46 -5.80
C LYS A 26 -8.95 9.79 -5.15
N LEU A 27 -9.17 11.06 -4.83
CA LEU A 27 -10.35 11.53 -4.10
C LEU A 27 -11.64 11.17 -4.86
N GLY A 28 -12.44 10.26 -4.31
CA GLY A 28 -13.70 9.80 -4.94
C GLY A 28 -13.52 8.84 -6.12
N GLU A 29 -12.31 8.36 -6.37
CA GLU A 29 -12.00 7.39 -7.42
C GLU A 29 -11.69 6.01 -6.83
N ARG A 30 -11.64 4.97 -7.66
CA ARG A 30 -11.31 3.62 -7.18
C ARG A 30 -9.81 3.49 -6.88
N PRO A 31 -9.44 2.72 -5.84
CA PRO A 31 -8.03 2.45 -5.55
C PRO A 31 -7.38 1.68 -6.70
N SER A 32 -6.28 2.21 -7.20
CA SER A 32 -5.41 1.52 -8.16
C SER A 32 -4.35 0.71 -7.42
N GLU A 33 -4.19 -0.56 -7.79
CA GLU A 33 -3.17 -1.43 -7.21
C GLU A 33 -1.85 -1.23 -7.94
N GLU A 34 -0.86 -0.72 -7.23
CA GLU A 34 0.48 -0.52 -7.75
C GLU A 34 1.48 -1.32 -6.93
N THR A 35 2.53 -1.82 -7.60
CA THR A 35 3.59 -2.59 -6.94
C THR A 35 4.85 -1.75 -6.89
N CYS A 36 5.47 -1.67 -5.71
CA CYS A 36 6.75 -1.03 -5.54
C CYS A 36 7.83 -1.77 -6.37
N PRO A 37 8.72 -1.03 -7.05
CA PRO A 37 9.75 -1.65 -7.88
C PRO A 37 10.81 -2.37 -7.04
N GLY A 38 11.24 -3.55 -7.49
CA GLY A 38 12.25 -4.38 -6.84
C GLY A 38 11.80 -4.99 -5.50
N ASP A 39 12.75 -5.26 -4.61
CA ASP A 39 12.46 -5.71 -3.23
C ASP A 39 12.31 -4.51 -2.29
N SER A 40 11.33 -3.67 -2.62
CA SER A 40 10.89 -2.57 -1.77
C SER A 40 9.43 -2.77 -1.37
N GLY A 41 9.12 -2.36 -0.14
CA GLY A 41 7.79 -2.42 0.43
C GLY A 41 7.24 -1.01 0.62
N TYR A 42 5.91 -0.88 0.54
CA TYR A 42 5.25 0.39 0.76
C TYR A 42 5.13 0.67 2.26
N SER A 43 5.70 1.78 2.72
CA SER A 43 5.61 2.23 4.11
C SER A 43 4.53 3.29 4.24
N GLU A 44 3.54 3.05 5.12
CA GLU A 44 2.46 4.01 5.43
C GLU A 44 3.00 5.25 6.16
N ASP A 45 3.95 5.08 7.09
CA ASP A 45 4.60 6.21 7.80
C ASP A 45 5.27 7.20 6.85
N LEU A 46 5.96 6.67 5.83
CA LEU A 46 6.69 7.48 4.86
C LEU A 46 5.87 7.76 3.58
N ARG A 47 4.69 7.16 3.47
CA ARG A 47 3.82 7.14 2.29
C ARG A 47 4.54 6.86 0.96
N ARG A 48 5.55 5.98 0.98
CA ARG A 48 6.41 5.70 -0.18
C ARG A 48 7.01 4.30 -0.14
N CYS A 49 7.46 3.84 -1.31
CA CYS A 49 8.27 2.63 -1.41
C CYS A 49 9.63 2.84 -0.73
N VAL A 50 9.94 1.96 0.21
CA VAL A 50 11.23 1.90 0.89
C VAL A 50 11.78 0.47 0.84
N LYS A 51 13.09 0.30 0.97
CA LYS A 51 13.70 -1.03 0.95
C LYS A 51 13.01 -1.95 1.96
N MET A 52 12.72 -3.20 1.54
CA MET A 52 12.05 -4.19 2.39
C MET A 52 12.77 -4.38 3.75
N SER A 53 14.10 -4.16 3.79
CA SER A 53 14.91 -4.21 5.00
C SER A 53 14.53 -3.18 6.09
N ARG A 54 13.86 -2.08 5.71
CA ARG A 54 13.41 -1.01 6.62
C ARG A 54 11.92 -1.12 6.97
N ILE A 55 11.19 -1.99 6.30
CA ILE A 55 9.76 -2.19 6.49
C ILE A 55 9.53 -3.60 6.98
N VAL A 56 8.98 -3.72 8.19
CA VAL A 56 8.49 -5.00 8.67
C VAL A 56 7.06 -5.13 8.17
N CYS A 57 6.86 -6.01 7.21
CA CYS A 57 5.55 -6.38 6.72
C CYS A 57 4.89 -7.25 7.77
N ASP A 58 4.26 -6.60 8.75
CA ASP A 58 3.59 -7.27 9.84
C ASP A 58 2.37 -8.03 9.29
N LYS A 59 2.59 -9.31 8.98
CA LYS A 59 1.57 -10.25 8.51
C LYS A 59 0.87 -10.95 9.68
N ASN A 60 0.81 -10.36 10.88
CA ASN A 60 0.33 -11.12 12.03
C ASN A 60 -0.42 -10.29 13.08
N ARG A 61 -1.70 -10.03 12.81
CA ARG A 61 -2.71 -9.80 13.85
C ARG A 61 -3.84 -10.80 13.74
#